data_AF-A0A662CTE9-F1
#
_entry.id   AF-A0A662CTE9-F1
#
_cell.length_a   1.000
_cell.length_b   1.000
_cell.length_c   1.000
_cell.angle_alpha   90.00
_cell.angle_beta   90.00
_cell.angle_gamma   90.00
#
_symmetry.space_group_name_H-M   'P 1'
#
loop_
_entity.id
_entity.type
_entity.pdbx_description
1 polymer ?
#
loop_
_entity_poly.entity_id
_entity_poly.type
_entity_poly.pdbx_seq_one_letter_code
_entity_poly.pdbx_strand_id
1 'polypeptide(L)'
;MLSTGRHLEKKLFTIDLPPEYPLRQPDVRFKETIFHPNWYSDGRVCFGTQWVPADKLSELVIDIIKMMTFEIVNPRSPANCVANEWYLQNIRNIRHILPKVQFPPPTEEEGLEIYDAAEGLEFYDEK
;
A
#
# COMPACT_ATOMS: atom_id res chain seq x y z
N MET A 1 -19.18 8.38 -28.82
CA MET A 1 -19.25 7.77 -27.48
C MET A 1 -17.83 7.62 -26.97
N LEU A 2 -17.40 8.50 -26.05
CA LEU A 2 -16.09 8.36 -25.44
C LEU A 2 -16.17 7.19 -24.45
N SER A 3 -15.42 6.14 -24.72
CA SER A 3 -15.13 5.08 -23.77
C SER A 3 -14.49 5.73 -22.54
N THR A 4 -15.27 5.96 -21.50
CA THR A 4 -14.76 6.27 -20.16
C THR A 4 -14.18 5.00 -19.57
N GLY A 5 -13.05 4.55 -20.13
CA GLY A 5 -12.22 3.53 -19.51
C GLY A 5 -11.79 4.08 -18.16
N ARG A 6 -12.24 3.45 -17.07
CA ARG A 6 -11.76 3.74 -15.73
C ARG A 6 -10.27 3.40 -15.74
N HIS A 7 -9.39 4.40 -15.82
CA HIS A 7 -7.96 4.18 -15.63
C HIS A 7 -7.78 3.65 -14.19
N LEU A 8 -7.58 2.34 -14.06
CA LEU A 8 -7.13 1.75 -12.82
C LEU A 8 -5.68 2.19 -12.64
N GLU A 9 -5.48 3.18 -11.78
CA GLU A 9 -4.14 3.62 -11.42
C GLU A 9 -3.44 2.47 -10.69
N LYS A 10 -2.43 1.89 -11.33
CA LYS A 10 -1.60 0.85 -10.74
C LYS A 10 -0.60 1.50 -9.79
N LYS A 11 -0.39 0.90 -8.62
CA LYS A 11 0.64 1.30 -7.65
C LYS A 11 1.56 0.12 -7.41
N LEU A 12 2.87 0.36 -7.48
CA LEU A 12 3.88 -0.66 -7.26
C LEU A 12 4.60 -0.41 -5.93
N PHE A 13 4.80 -1.47 -5.16
CA PHE A 13 5.62 -1.44 -3.95
C PHE A 13 6.50 -2.69 -3.85
N THR A 14 7.62 -2.56 -3.16
CA THR A 14 8.54 -3.65 -2.85
C THR A 14 8.41 -4.03 -1.38
N ILE A 15 8.67 -5.29 -1.06
CA ILE A 15 8.84 -5.79 0.30
C ILE A 15 10.26 -6.37 0.38
N ASP A 16 11.14 -5.68 1.11
CA ASP A 16 12.51 -6.12 1.34
C ASP A 16 12.58 -6.86 2.68
N LEU A 17 13.04 -8.12 2.63
CA LEU A 17 13.25 -8.94 3.82
C LEU A 17 14.69 -8.75 4.32
N PRO A 18 14.92 -8.11 5.46
CA PRO A 18 16.27 -7.92 5.98
C PRO A 18 16.90 -9.26 6.42
N PRO A 19 18.24 -9.34 6.58
CA PRO A 19 18.91 -10.56 7.04
C PRO A 19 18.40 -11.10 8.39
N GLU A 20 17.88 -10.23 9.25
CA GLU A 20 17.32 -10.60 10.55
C GLU A 20 15.84 -10.99 10.51
N TYR A 21 15.21 -11.03 9.33
CA TYR A 21 13.82 -11.50 9.21
C TYR A 21 13.71 -12.98 9.66
N PRO A 22 12.68 -13.37 10.45
CA PRO A 22 11.50 -12.58 10.84
C PRO A 22 11.63 -11.84 12.18
N LEU A 23 12.80 -11.78 12.81
CA LEU A 23 12.99 -11.02 14.06
C LEU A 23 12.86 -9.50 13.82
N ARG A 24 13.33 -9.04 12.66
CA ARG A 24 13.10 -7.68 12.17
C ARG A 24 11.96 -7.67 11.16
N GLN A 25 11.14 -6.62 11.21
CA GLN A 25 10.05 -6.42 10.26
C GLN A 25 10.55 -6.25 8.81
N PRO A 26 9.75 -6.61 7.81
CA PRO A 26 10.00 -6.23 6.42
C PRO A 26 10.08 -4.70 6.24
N ASP A 27 10.90 -4.24 5.30
CA ASP A 27 10.84 -2.86 4.82
C ASP A 27 9.93 -2.82 3.58
N VAL A 28 9.05 -1.83 3.52
CA VAL A 28 8.09 -1.71 2.42
C VAL A 28 8.18 -0.31 1.86
N ARG A 29 8.32 -0.25 0.53
CA ARG A 29 8.50 1.00 -0.18
C ARG A 29 7.65 1.04 -1.43
N PHE A 30 6.85 2.08 -1.57
CA PHE A 30 6.18 2.39 -2.82
C PHE A 30 7.14 3.09 -3.79
N LYS A 31 7.04 2.73 -5.08
CA LYS A 31 7.80 3.40 -6.14
C LYS A 31 7.33 4.84 -6.33
N GLU A 32 6.02 5.06 -6.24
CA GLU A 32 5.40 6.39 -6.28
C GLU A 32 4.93 6.83 -4.89
N THR A 33 5.11 8.11 -4.54
CA THR A 33 4.61 8.64 -3.26
C THR A 33 3.07 8.59 -3.21
N ILE A 34 2.54 8.09 -2.09
CA ILE A 34 1.10 8.10 -1.79
C ILE A 34 0.82 9.20 -0.78
N PHE A 35 -0.21 10.02 -1.03
CA PHE A 35 -0.69 11.00 -0.06
C PHE A 35 -1.43 10.29 1.08
N HIS A 36 -0.70 9.83 2.10
CA HIS A 36 -1.24 9.10 3.25
C HIS A 36 -0.55 9.50 4.56
N PRO A 37 -1.26 9.59 5.71
CA PRO A 37 -0.67 9.98 7.00
C PRO A 37 0.54 9.15 7.43
N ASN A 38 0.61 7.88 7.03
CA ASN A 38 1.65 6.93 7.44
C ASN A 38 2.71 6.61 6.36
N TRP A 39 2.78 7.38 5.28
CA TRP A 39 3.78 7.20 4.22
C TRP A 39 4.80 8.32 4.29
N TYR A 40 6.08 7.95 4.26
CA TYR A 40 7.17 8.89 4.15
C TYR A 40 7.29 9.42 2.70
N SER A 41 7.92 10.57 2.54
CA SER A 41 8.15 11.17 1.22
C SER A 41 9.02 10.32 0.30
N ASP A 42 9.86 9.45 0.87
CA ASP A 42 10.73 8.51 0.15
C ASP A 42 10.05 7.17 -0.19
N GLY A 43 8.73 7.08 0.00
CA GLY A 43 7.91 5.92 -0.32
C GLY A 43 7.86 4.86 0.79
N ARG A 44 8.66 4.99 1.86
CA ARG A 44 8.60 4.04 2.98
C ARG A 44 7.25 4.08 3.68
N VAL A 45 6.78 2.92 4.12
CA VAL A 45 5.53 2.77 4.86
C VAL A 45 5.79 2.65 6.36
N CYS A 46 5.07 3.43 7.16
CA CYS A 46 5.08 3.33 8.61
C CYS A 46 3.89 2.49 9.09
N PHE A 47 4.10 1.19 9.30
CA PHE A 47 3.08 0.26 9.80
C PHE A 47 2.70 0.48 11.28
N GLY A 48 3.42 1.36 11.98
CA GLY A 48 3.38 1.43 13.44
C GLY A 48 4.18 0.29 14.09
N THR A 49 4.04 0.16 15.40
CA THR A 49 4.80 -0.79 16.21
C THR A 49 3.93 -1.99 16.55
N GLN A 50 4.18 -3.16 15.91
CA GLN A 50 4.01 -4.50 16.51
C GLN A 50 4.27 -5.67 15.54
N TRP A 51 5.21 -5.56 14.57
CA TRP A 51 5.66 -6.77 13.90
C TRP A 51 6.21 -7.76 14.94
N VAL A 52 5.66 -8.96 14.94
CA VAL A 52 6.19 -10.10 15.70
C VAL A 52 6.62 -11.20 14.73
N PRO A 53 7.62 -12.04 15.09
CA PRO A 53 8.11 -13.08 14.18
C PRO A 53 7.08 -14.12 13.72
N ALA A 54 5.92 -14.17 14.37
CA ALA A 54 4.80 -15.04 14.02
C ALA A 54 3.86 -14.43 12.97
N ASP A 55 4.00 -13.14 12.66
CA ASP A 55 3.20 -12.46 11.65
C ASP A 55 3.54 -12.97 10.24
N LYS A 56 2.55 -12.94 9.35
CA LYS A 56 2.67 -13.45 7.98
C LYS A 56 2.78 -12.30 6.99
N LEU A 57 3.61 -12.47 5.96
CA LEU A 57 3.69 -11.51 4.85
C LEU A 57 2.33 -11.33 4.14
N SER A 58 1.49 -12.37 4.09
CA SER A 58 0.14 -12.27 3.51
C SER A 58 -0.73 -11.25 4.25
N GLU A 59 -0.68 -11.25 5.58
CA GLU A 59 -1.42 -10.28 6.40
C GLU A 59 -0.85 -8.87 6.23
N LEU A 60 0.48 -8.74 6.13
CA LEU A 60 1.13 -7.46 5.84
C LEU A 60 0.66 -6.88 4.49
N VAL A 61 0.57 -7.70 3.43
CA VAL A 61 0.06 -7.27 2.13
C VAL A 61 -1.39 -6.81 2.21
N ILE A 62 -2.23 -7.55 2.94
CA ILE A 62 -3.62 -7.16 3.18
C ILE A 62 -3.69 -5.82 3.92
N ASP A 63 -2.86 -5.62 4.94
CA ASP A 63 -2.84 -4.39 5.71
C ASP A 63 -2.32 -3.20 4.90
N ILE A 64 -1.32 -3.37 4.03
CA ILE A 64 -0.91 -2.35 3.06
C ILE A 64 -2.11 -1.91 2.20
N ILE A 65 -2.90 -2.85 1.70
CA ILE A 65 -4.08 -2.55 0.89
C ILE A 65 -5.14 -1.79 1.72
N LYS A 66 -5.41 -2.22 2.95
CA LYS A 66 -6.33 -1.51 3.86
C LYS A 66 -5.83 -0.10 4.22
N MET A 67 -4.52 0.09 4.31
CA MET A 67 -3.95 1.43 4.50
C MET A 67 -4.12 2.28 3.24
N MET A 68 -3.93 1.72 2.04
CA MET A 68 -4.22 2.43 0.79
C MET A 68 -5.69 2.86 0.68
N THR A 69 -6.63 2.08 1.25
CA THR A 69 -8.06 2.43 1.32
C THR A 69 -8.43 3.27 2.55
N PHE A 70 -7.44 3.74 3.33
CA PHE A 70 -7.59 4.51 4.58
C PHE A 70 -8.47 3.80 5.64
N GLU A 71 -8.59 2.48 5.58
CA GLU A 71 -9.22 1.67 6.62
C GLU A 71 -8.32 1.52 7.84
N ILE A 72 -7.00 1.47 7.61
CA ILE A 72 -5.97 1.46 8.65
C ILE A 72 -5.15 2.74 8.54
N VAL A 73 -5.27 3.60 9.55
CA VAL A 73 -4.50 4.85 9.65
C VAL A 73 -4.09 5.07 11.10
N ASN A 74 -2.83 5.42 11.33
CA ASN A 74 -2.35 5.83 12.65
C ASN A 74 -2.11 7.35 12.70
N PRO A 75 -3.11 8.15 13.14
CA PRO A 75 -2.98 9.60 13.21
C PRO A 75 -2.18 10.10 14.42
N ARG A 76 -1.81 9.20 15.36
CA ARG A 76 -1.07 9.57 16.59
C ARG A 76 0.43 9.75 16.35
N SER A 77 0.96 9.15 15.29
CA SER A 77 2.37 9.25 14.92
C SER A 77 2.50 9.29 13.39
N PRO A 78 2.05 10.40 12.75
CA PRO A 78 2.05 10.50 11.30
C PRO A 78 3.47 10.65 10.74
N ALA A 79 3.75 9.95 9.64
CA ALA A 79 4.93 10.17 8.81
C ALA A 79 4.76 11.41 7.93
N ASN A 80 3.52 11.73 7.55
CA ASN A 80 3.15 12.90 6.76
C ASN A 80 2.10 13.73 7.50
N CYS A 81 2.53 14.84 8.12
CA CYS A 81 1.65 15.71 8.90
C CYS A 81 0.56 16.40 8.06
N VAL A 82 0.87 16.75 6.80
CA VAL A 82 -0.09 17.41 5.91
C VAL A 82 -1.21 16.45 5.52
N ALA A 83 -0.86 15.21 5.16
CA ALA A 83 -1.84 14.17 4.88
C ALA A 83 -2.68 13.83 6.13
N ASN A 84 -2.06 13.86 7.31
CA ASN A 84 -2.76 13.64 8.57
C ASN A 84 -3.79 14.74 8.87
N GLU A 85 -3.44 16.01 8.68
CA GLU A 85 -4.37 17.12 8.85
C GLU A 85 -5.58 17.00 7.91
N TRP A 86 -5.33 16.74 6.63
CA TRP A 86 -6.39 16.48 5.66
C TRP A 86 -7.25 15.28 6.07
N TYR A 87 -6.63 14.18 6.50
CA TYR A 87 -7.33 12.98 6.95
C TYR A 87 -8.26 13.28 8.13
N LEU A 88 -7.78 14.00 9.15
CA LEU A 88 -8.58 14.34 10.34
C LEU A 88 -9.80 15.20 10.00
N GLN A 89 -9.68 16.11 9.02
CA GLN A 89 -10.80 16.92 8.54
C GLN A 89 -11.84 16.09 7.76
N ASN A 90 -11.42 14.99 7.14
CA ASN A 90 -12.23 14.22 6.19
C ASN A 90 -12.64 12.83 6.68
N ILE A 91 -12.14 12.34 7.82
CA ILE A 91 -12.30 10.96 8.31
C ILE A 91 -13.76 10.47 8.33
N ARG A 92 -14.71 11.35 8.63
CA ARG A 92 -16.15 11.01 8.67
C ARG A 92 -16.73 10.70 7.29
N ASN A 93 -16.16 11.27 6.24
CA ASN A 93 -16.65 11.19 4.87
C ASN A 93 -15.67 10.48 3.93
N ILE A 94 -14.51 10.01 4.42
CA ILE A 94 -13.43 9.52 3.57
C ILE A 94 -13.84 8.35 2.67
N ARG A 95 -14.76 7.50 3.13
CA ARG A 95 -15.34 6.38 2.35
C ARG A 95 -16.17 6.83 1.14
N HIS A 96 -16.59 8.09 1.11
CA HIS A 96 -17.29 8.71 -0.02
C HIS A 96 -16.34 9.48 -0.94
N ILE A 97 -15.14 9.81 -0.45
CA ILE A 97 -14.08 10.49 -1.22
C ILE A 97 -13.29 9.45 -2.03
N LEU A 98 -13.00 8.30 -1.42
CA LEU A 98 -12.20 7.25 -2.04
C LEU A 98 -13.05 6.32 -2.91
N PRO A 99 -12.49 5.79 -4.01
CA PRO A 99 -13.12 4.72 -4.78
C PRO A 99 -13.41 3.52 -3.87
N LYS A 100 -14.62 2.96 -3.99
CA LYS A 100 -14.94 1.69 -3.34
C LYS A 100 -14.27 0.56 -4.12
N VAL A 101 -13.20 0.02 -3.56
CA VAL A 101 -12.59 -1.23 -4.03
C VAL A 101 -13.21 -2.36 -3.21
N GLN A 102 -13.76 -3.37 -3.87
CA GLN A 102 -14.14 -4.60 -3.17
C GLN A 102 -12.86 -5.40 -2.92
N PHE A 103 -12.57 -5.68 -1.65
CA PHE A 103 -11.45 -6.50 -1.22
C PHE A 103 -11.96 -7.63 -0.29
N PRO A 104 -11.55 -8.90 -0.49
CA PRO A 104 -10.69 -9.39 -1.58
C PRO A 104 -11.33 -9.18 -2.96
N PRO A 105 -10.53 -9.07 -4.03
CA PRO A 105 -11.07 -8.98 -5.39
C PRO A 105 -12.08 -10.11 -5.63
N PRO A 106 -13.22 -9.87 -6.31
CA PRO A 106 -14.14 -10.94 -6.68
C PRO A 106 -13.37 -12.01 -7.45
N THR A 107 -13.33 -13.22 -6.88
CA THR A 107 -12.64 -14.37 -7.46
C THR A 107 -13.40 -14.86 -8.68
N GLU A 108 -13.26 -14.20 -9.83
CA GLU A 108 -13.75 -14.78 -11.10
C GLU A 108 -12.63 -15.05 -12.11
N GLU A 109 -11.44 -14.46 -11.98
CA GLU A 109 -10.23 -14.85 -12.71
C GLU A 109 -9.02 -14.24 -11.99
N GLU A 110 -7.90 -14.97 -11.95
CA GLU A 110 -6.60 -14.59 -11.38
C GLU A 110 -6.55 -14.57 -9.84
N GLY A 111 -6.07 -15.69 -9.27
CA GLY A 111 -5.50 -15.70 -7.93
C GLY A 111 -4.30 -14.74 -7.83
N LEU A 112 -3.65 -14.67 -6.67
CA LEU A 112 -2.35 -13.97 -6.57
C LEU A 112 -1.40 -14.55 -7.64
N GLU A 113 -1.16 -13.81 -8.71
CA GLU A 113 -0.16 -14.18 -9.70
C GLU A 113 1.22 -13.89 -9.12
N ILE A 114 1.95 -14.96 -8.80
CA ILE A 114 3.33 -14.87 -8.36
C ILE A 114 4.19 -14.86 -9.62
N TYR A 115 4.73 -13.70 -9.97
CA TYR A 115 5.74 -13.57 -11.02
C TYR A 115 7.12 -13.85 -10.44
N ASP A 116 7.91 -14.70 -11.10
CA ASP A 116 9.34 -14.78 -10.81
C ASP A 116 9.99 -13.45 -11.24
N ALA A 117 10.78 -12.85 -10.36
CA ALA A 117 11.47 -11.59 -10.63
C ALA A 117 12.39 -11.67 -11.87
N ALA A 118 12.77 -12.89 -12.29
CA ALA A 118 13.54 -13.14 -13.50
C ALA A 118 12.75 -12.93 -14.83
N GLU A 119 11.41 -12.96 -14.82
CA GLU A 119 10.61 -12.94 -16.06
C GLU A 119 9.76 -11.67 -16.28
N GLY A 120 9.75 -10.71 -15.36
CA GLY A 120 8.70 -9.66 -15.37
C GLY A 120 9.13 -8.20 -15.26
N LEU A 121 10.42 -7.89 -15.12
CA LEU A 121 10.89 -6.50 -15.02
C LEU A 121 11.84 -6.19 -16.19
N GLU A 122 11.29 -6.07 -17.39
CA GLU A 122 11.84 -5.07 -18.32
C GLU A 122 11.62 -3.71 -17.66
N PHE A 123 12.66 -3.24 -16.95
CA PHE A 123 12.73 -1.85 -16.52
C PHE A 123 12.42 -0.99 -17.74
N TYR A 124 11.34 -0.21 -17.69
CA TYR A 124 11.24 0.99 -18.49
C TYR A 124 12.35 1.92 -18.02
N ASP A 125 13.53 1.71 -18.59
CA ASP A 125 14.65 2.62 -18.56
C ASP A 125 14.30 3.71 -19.57
N GLU A 126 13.66 4.77 -19.10
CA GLU A 126 13.44 5.96 -19.93
C GLU A 126 14.44 7.05 -19.54
N LYS A 127 15.18 7.45 -20.58
CA LYS A 127 16.00 8.66 -20.68
C LYS A 127 15.25 9.93 -20.27
#